data_AF-A3U283-F1
#
_entry.id   AF-A3U283-F1
#
_cell.length_a   1.000
_cell.length_b   1.000
_cell.length_c   1.000
_cell.angle_alpha   90.00
_cell.angle_beta   90.00
_cell.angle_gamma   90.00
#
_symmetry.space_group_name_H-M   'P 1'
#
loop_
_entity.id
_entity.type
_entity.pdbx_description
1 polymer ?
#
loop_
_entity_poly.entity_id
_entity_poly.type
_entity_poly.pdbx_seq_one_letter_code
_entity_poly.pdbx_strand_id
1 'polypeptide(L)'
;MLSVADLQDRAAIFTLVSGKLDQEHSFGGWEGLWESLLDCLDEYEEINEDGVRRHLQEQREAARHRRETENSKNNYTGASAEYSAQRASKTTDEQDFTNALMSIVANCDPTSASSLDTAIQDAKASDGLPFENTNRLFEELRKICPYDKRVNFLEALCEAAELEFDRALDFIIECIEDWGTSSAHVKNSGAGLIKKLFAFKGSELFELRYSGIPRQINRLSKLSGDQKFVLQTVLETIAKERLELEGDEWLQLATSLSRHADPSTALTAFEDFLAGPSAKVGDEIGEGAYRADFAGKSDEGDVFADIIWHLLGDSDAFVRWNAARSLKGMLDVGLIQDVGRLLDRFDTEKNPSLASEEHHFSFLNAQQWLLMGLSRAALHHSEALNPLKTRIAALAKQPNSHVLNKLHIARCLKNIESGEPMSPELAQLWEEVLTPPHGIVERDGWPENKVRRFDFGFEHDFKEYKISSLAELFWISNNEASDLVAEEVKKRWPGTNSMSDFPGRFRYRGDERFETYREHIQRHARLHAATTLVKTKPVVRRSYDWEGLDPWQSFIESGDVSFKDGSWLSDHKDCVPAQAREHLL
;
A
#
# COMPACT_ATOMS: atom_id res chain seq x y z
N MET A 1 4.75 -15.74 -38.45
CA MET A 1 3.94 -16.83 -39.04
C MET A 1 3.87 -16.68 -40.56
N LEU A 2 3.44 -15.53 -41.08
CA LEU A 2 3.41 -15.26 -42.53
C LEU A 2 4.79 -15.32 -43.21
N SER A 3 5.84 -14.88 -42.51
CA SER A 3 7.23 -14.91 -42.99
C SER A 3 7.79 -16.31 -43.29
N VAL A 4 7.19 -17.37 -42.72
CA VAL A 4 7.59 -18.78 -42.91
C VAL A 4 6.55 -19.61 -43.65
N ALA A 5 5.42 -19.00 -44.03
CA ALA A 5 4.36 -19.65 -44.79
C ALA A 5 4.57 -19.52 -46.30
N ASP A 6 4.14 -20.53 -47.05
CA ASP A 6 4.17 -20.52 -48.51
C ASP A 6 3.27 -19.40 -49.07
N LEU A 7 3.70 -18.78 -50.16
CA LEU A 7 3.05 -17.58 -50.73
C LEU A 7 1.56 -17.79 -51.07
N GLN A 8 1.16 -19.03 -51.38
CA GLN A 8 -0.24 -19.39 -51.69
C GLN A 8 -1.14 -19.50 -50.45
N ASP A 9 -0.55 -19.71 -49.26
CA ASP A 9 -1.29 -19.96 -48.02
C ASP A 9 -1.39 -18.69 -47.13
N ARG A 10 -0.58 -17.67 -47.39
CA ARG A 10 -0.49 -16.45 -46.57
C ARG A 10 -1.83 -15.71 -46.45
N ALA A 11 -2.57 -15.56 -47.53
CA ALA A 11 -3.88 -14.90 -47.51
C ALA A 11 -4.89 -15.68 -46.66
N ALA A 12 -4.96 -17.00 -46.84
CA ALA A 12 -5.85 -17.86 -46.06
C ALA A 12 -5.50 -17.86 -44.57
N ILE A 13 -4.21 -17.90 -44.23
CA ILE A 13 -3.72 -17.82 -42.85
C ILE A 13 -4.06 -16.46 -42.24
N PHE A 14 -3.81 -15.36 -42.96
CA PHE A 14 -4.10 -14.03 -42.46
C PHE A 14 -5.59 -13.84 -42.21
N THR A 15 -6.46 -14.22 -43.16
CA THR A 15 -7.92 -14.13 -43.03
C THR A 15 -8.45 -14.99 -41.88
N LEU A 16 -7.88 -16.18 -41.67
CA LEU A 16 -8.27 -17.05 -40.55
C LEU A 16 -7.89 -16.42 -39.20
N VAL A 17 -6.69 -15.85 -39.10
CA VAL A 17 -6.17 -15.24 -37.87
C VAL A 17 -6.89 -13.93 -37.58
N SER A 18 -7.02 -13.04 -38.56
CA SER A 18 -7.74 -11.77 -38.40
C SER A 18 -9.21 -11.99 -38.07
N GLY A 19 -9.89 -12.91 -38.77
CA GLY A 19 -11.28 -13.25 -38.49
C GLY A 19 -11.49 -13.88 -37.11
N LYS A 20 -10.51 -14.64 -36.61
CA LYS A 20 -10.56 -15.17 -35.24
C LYS A 20 -10.33 -14.07 -34.21
N LEU A 21 -9.37 -13.16 -34.46
CA LEU A 21 -9.12 -12.01 -33.59
C LEU A 21 -10.31 -11.04 -33.55
N ASP A 22 -11.02 -10.85 -34.66
CA ASP A 22 -12.28 -10.09 -34.70
C ASP A 22 -13.37 -10.74 -33.85
N GLN A 23 -13.44 -12.07 -33.81
CA GLN A 23 -14.41 -12.80 -32.96
C GLN A 23 -14.05 -12.74 -31.48
N GLU A 24 -12.78 -12.98 -31.14
CA GLU A 24 -12.26 -12.92 -29.77
C GLU A 24 -12.32 -11.49 -29.21
N HIS A 25 -12.17 -10.48 -30.08
CA HIS A 25 -12.31 -9.08 -29.75
C HIS A 25 -13.57 -8.46 -30.35
N SER A 26 -14.70 -9.17 -30.27
CA SER A 26 -16.01 -8.69 -30.75
C SER A 26 -16.50 -7.41 -30.04
N PHE A 27 -15.99 -7.15 -28.83
CA PHE A 27 -16.19 -5.90 -28.09
C PHE A 27 -15.01 -4.92 -28.23
N GLY A 28 -14.11 -5.19 -29.18
CA GLY A 28 -13.01 -4.38 -29.67
C GLY A 28 -11.66 -4.62 -28.98
N GLY A 29 -10.59 -4.81 -29.76
CA GLY A 29 -9.22 -5.10 -29.28
C GLY A 29 -8.38 -3.84 -28.99
N TRP A 30 -7.10 -4.01 -28.58
CA TRP A 30 -6.18 -2.92 -28.28
C TRP A 30 -5.50 -2.34 -29.54
N GLU A 31 -5.10 -1.07 -29.49
CA GLU A 31 -4.56 -0.33 -30.66
C GLU A 31 -3.39 -1.05 -31.35
N GLY A 32 -2.41 -1.52 -30.56
CA GLY A 32 -1.22 -2.21 -31.09
C GLY A 32 -1.51 -3.53 -31.79
N LEU A 33 -2.64 -4.20 -31.51
CA LEU A 33 -3.05 -5.43 -32.20
C LEU A 33 -3.42 -5.08 -33.64
N TRP A 34 -4.32 -4.12 -33.81
CA TRP A 34 -4.79 -3.69 -35.12
C TRP A 34 -3.68 -3.02 -35.94
N GLU A 35 -2.78 -2.29 -35.27
CA GLU A 35 -1.56 -1.75 -35.89
C GLU A 35 -0.64 -2.87 -36.38
N SER A 36 -0.42 -3.93 -35.60
CA SER A 36 0.40 -5.07 -36.05
C SER A 36 -0.18 -5.84 -37.26
N LEU A 37 -1.52 -5.87 -37.39
CA LEU A 37 -2.19 -6.46 -38.56
C LEU A 37 -2.11 -5.53 -39.78
N LEU A 38 -2.18 -4.21 -39.58
CA LEU A 38 -1.96 -3.22 -40.64
C LEU A 38 -0.50 -3.27 -41.14
N ASP A 39 0.47 -3.42 -40.24
CA ASP A 39 1.88 -3.58 -40.59
C ASP A 39 2.11 -4.86 -41.42
N CYS A 40 1.39 -5.95 -41.11
CA CYS A 40 1.41 -7.15 -41.94
C CYS A 40 0.90 -6.87 -43.37
N LEU A 41 -0.17 -6.09 -43.53
CA LEU A 41 -0.69 -5.68 -44.85
C LEU A 41 0.28 -4.78 -45.62
N ASP A 42 1.17 -4.06 -44.93
CA ASP A 42 2.21 -3.23 -45.53
C ASP A 42 3.44 -4.04 -45.94
N GLU A 43 3.73 -5.14 -45.22
CA GLU A 43 4.87 -6.04 -45.50
C GLU A 43 4.56 -7.10 -46.57
N TYR A 44 3.30 -7.54 -46.68
CA TYR A 44 2.86 -8.59 -47.61
C TYR A 44 1.70 -8.06 -48.48
N GLU A 45 1.97 -7.73 -49.76
CA GLU A 45 0.93 -7.18 -50.66
C GLU A 45 -0.17 -8.22 -50.99
N GLU A 46 0.19 -9.50 -51.02
CA GLU A 46 -0.69 -10.62 -51.40
C GLU A 46 -1.85 -10.89 -50.43
N ILE A 47 -1.85 -10.28 -49.23
CA ILE A 47 -2.90 -10.44 -48.21
C ILE A 47 -3.85 -9.25 -48.13
N ASN A 48 -3.61 -8.21 -48.94
CA ASN A 48 -4.40 -6.97 -48.93
C ASN A 48 -5.64 -7.10 -49.84
N GLU A 49 -6.67 -7.78 -49.33
CA GLU A 49 -7.98 -7.88 -49.98
C GLU A 49 -8.82 -6.60 -49.81
N ASP A 50 -9.73 -6.36 -50.76
CA ASP A 50 -10.58 -5.17 -50.78
C ASP A 50 -11.43 -5.04 -49.50
N GLY A 51 -11.16 -3.99 -48.72
CA GLY A 51 -11.93 -3.63 -47.52
C GLY A 51 -11.30 -4.03 -46.18
N VAL A 52 -10.36 -4.97 -46.17
CA VAL A 52 -9.70 -5.45 -44.93
C VAL A 52 -8.90 -4.32 -44.26
N ARG A 53 -8.13 -3.56 -45.05
CA ARG A 53 -7.39 -2.39 -44.55
C ARG A 53 -8.30 -1.35 -43.90
N ARG A 54 -9.47 -1.10 -44.49
CA ARG A 54 -10.44 -0.12 -43.97
C ARG A 54 -11.01 -0.59 -42.63
N HIS A 55 -11.42 -1.85 -42.55
CA HIS A 55 -11.93 -2.47 -41.32
C HIS A 55 -10.89 -2.40 -40.18
N LEU A 56 -9.63 -2.76 -40.45
CA LEU A 56 -8.56 -2.68 -39.43
C LEU A 56 -8.25 -1.24 -39.00
N GLN A 57 -8.36 -0.27 -39.91
CA GLN A 57 -8.22 1.15 -39.57
C GLN A 57 -9.36 1.64 -38.65
N GLU A 58 -10.61 1.25 -38.95
CA GLU A 58 -11.77 1.56 -38.11
C GLU A 58 -11.64 0.93 -36.71
N GLN A 59 -11.19 -0.33 -36.62
CA GLN A 59 -10.94 -1.00 -35.34
C GLN A 59 -9.80 -0.34 -34.54
N ARG A 60 -8.71 0.08 -35.20
CA ARG A 60 -7.61 0.80 -34.56
C ARG A 60 -8.07 2.16 -34.01
N GLU A 61 -8.85 2.91 -34.78
CA GLU A 61 -9.38 4.21 -34.36
C GLU A 61 -10.36 4.06 -33.19
N ALA A 62 -11.25 3.06 -33.22
CA ALA A 62 -12.15 2.74 -32.11
C ALA A 62 -11.38 2.32 -30.84
N ALA A 63 -10.28 1.56 -30.99
CA ALA A 63 -9.39 1.19 -29.88
C ALA A 63 -8.65 2.41 -29.30
N ARG A 64 -8.13 3.30 -30.15
CA ARG A 64 -7.47 4.54 -29.74
C ARG A 64 -8.43 5.46 -28.99
N HIS A 65 -9.64 5.66 -29.52
CA HIS A 65 -10.66 6.47 -28.89
C HIS A 65 -11.04 5.94 -27.48
N ARG A 66 -11.17 4.61 -27.33
CA ARG A 66 -11.41 3.98 -26.02
C ARG A 66 -10.25 4.20 -25.05
N ARG A 67 -9.00 4.03 -25.50
CA ARG A 67 -7.80 4.29 -24.68
C ARG A 67 -7.68 5.76 -24.27
N GLU A 68 -7.96 6.70 -25.18
CA GLU A 68 -7.95 8.14 -24.89
C GLU A 68 -9.05 8.51 -23.90
N THR A 69 -10.24 7.91 -24.04
CA THR A 69 -11.33 8.05 -23.08
C THR A 69 -10.93 7.52 -21.69
N GLU A 70 -10.23 6.39 -21.64
CA GLU A 70 -9.76 5.78 -20.38
C GLU A 70 -8.59 6.54 -19.74
N ASN A 71 -7.64 7.02 -20.53
CA ASN A 71 -6.56 7.89 -20.07
C ASN A 71 -7.08 9.24 -19.57
N SER A 72 -8.12 9.79 -20.21
CA SER A 72 -8.82 10.99 -19.76
C SER A 72 -9.47 10.77 -18.37
N LYS A 73 -10.02 9.58 -18.12
CA LYS A 73 -10.55 9.18 -16.79
C LYS A 73 -9.45 9.05 -15.72
N ASN A 74 -8.21 8.73 -16.10
CA ASN A 74 -7.09 8.45 -15.19
C ASN A 74 -6.19 9.67 -14.88
N ASN A 75 -6.33 10.79 -15.62
CA ASN A 75 -5.53 12.00 -15.39
C ASN A 75 -6.08 12.83 -14.20
N TYR A 76 -5.59 12.56 -12.99
CA TYR A 76 -5.95 13.27 -11.76
C TYR A 76 -5.36 14.69 -11.62
N THR A 77 -4.49 15.14 -12.54
CA THR A 77 -3.73 16.39 -12.37
C THR A 77 -4.37 17.62 -13.01
N GLY A 78 -5.38 17.47 -13.87
CA GLY A 78 -6.10 18.60 -14.49
C GLY A 78 -7.36 19.04 -13.74
N ALA A 79 -8.04 18.10 -13.06
CA ALA A 79 -9.37 18.33 -12.52
C ALA A 79 -9.42 19.39 -11.40
N SER A 80 -8.35 19.57 -10.61
CA SER A 80 -8.37 20.51 -9.47
C SER A 80 -8.36 22.00 -9.87
N ALA A 81 -7.80 22.35 -11.04
CA ALA A 81 -7.68 23.74 -11.47
C ALA A 81 -8.96 24.23 -12.18
N GLU A 82 -9.60 23.37 -12.98
CA GLU A 82 -10.86 23.68 -13.67
C GLU A 82 -12.07 23.63 -12.71
N TYR A 83 -12.07 22.75 -11.71
CA TYR A 83 -13.13 22.66 -10.70
C TYR A 83 -13.32 23.96 -9.90
N SER A 84 -12.24 24.71 -9.70
CA SER A 84 -12.26 25.98 -8.95
C SER A 84 -12.83 27.13 -9.78
N ALA A 85 -12.73 27.04 -11.12
CA ALA A 85 -13.21 28.08 -12.04
C ALA A 85 -14.71 27.93 -12.38
N GLN A 86 -15.25 26.71 -12.45
CA GLN A 86 -16.65 26.46 -12.81
C GLN A 86 -17.67 26.68 -11.68
N ARG A 87 -17.22 26.80 -10.42
CA ARG A 87 -18.14 27.00 -9.28
C ARG A 87 -18.69 28.43 -9.15
N ALA A 88 -18.20 29.37 -9.98
CA ALA A 88 -18.52 30.80 -9.88
C ALA A 88 -19.72 31.27 -10.75
N SER A 89 -20.33 30.41 -11.57
CA SER A 89 -21.51 30.75 -12.40
C SER A 89 -22.62 29.72 -12.19
N LYS A 90 -23.49 29.87 -11.19
CA LYS A 90 -24.50 28.82 -10.88
C LYS A 90 -25.85 29.36 -10.38
N THR A 91 -26.47 30.26 -11.13
CA THR A 91 -27.92 30.49 -10.95
C THR A 91 -28.69 30.59 -12.27
N THR A 92 -28.04 30.93 -13.39
CA THR A 92 -28.70 30.98 -14.70
C THR A 92 -28.56 29.66 -15.47
N ASP A 93 -27.46 28.92 -15.29
CA ASP A 93 -27.14 27.69 -16.05
C ASP A 93 -27.96 26.45 -15.63
N GLU A 94 -28.46 26.38 -14.39
CA GLU A 94 -29.15 25.17 -13.88
C GLU A 94 -30.56 25.00 -14.47
N GLN A 95 -31.24 26.10 -14.76
CA GLN A 95 -32.57 26.07 -15.37
C GLN A 95 -32.50 25.65 -16.84
N ASP A 96 -31.51 26.16 -17.57
CA ASP A 96 -31.28 25.81 -18.98
C ASP A 96 -30.81 24.36 -19.14
N PHE A 97 -29.94 23.90 -18.23
CA PHE A 97 -29.58 22.48 -18.13
C PHE A 97 -30.80 21.60 -17.85
N THR A 98 -31.65 22.00 -16.91
CA THR A 98 -32.88 21.24 -16.57
C THR A 98 -33.84 21.19 -17.77
N ASN A 99 -33.98 22.28 -18.52
CA ASN A 99 -34.79 22.32 -19.74
C ASN A 99 -34.23 21.42 -20.84
N ALA A 100 -32.90 21.41 -21.03
CA ALA A 100 -32.23 20.54 -21.98
C ALA A 100 -32.40 19.05 -21.62
N LEU A 101 -32.22 18.70 -20.35
CA LEU A 101 -32.45 17.34 -19.84
C LEU A 101 -33.89 16.89 -20.04
N MET A 102 -34.87 17.77 -19.75
CA MET A 102 -36.29 17.45 -19.98
C MET A 102 -36.62 17.26 -21.47
N SER A 103 -35.91 17.93 -22.37
CA SER A 103 -36.02 17.69 -23.81
C SER A 103 -35.50 16.30 -24.21
N ILE A 104 -34.36 15.87 -23.65
CA ILE A 104 -33.81 14.53 -23.84
C ILE A 104 -34.82 13.47 -23.33
N VAL A 105 -35.35 13.67 -22.12
CA VAL A 105 -36.35 12.80 -21.50
C VAL A 105 -37.62 12.70 -22.36
N ALA A 106 -38.12 13.82 -22.89
CA ALA A 106 -39.33 13.85 -23.71
C ALA A 106 -39.20 13.10 -25.05
N ASN A 107 -37.98 13.05 -25.60
CA ASN A 107 -37.68 12.36 -26.86
C ASN A 107 -37.26 10.90 -26.67
N CYS A 108 -37.03 10.48 -25.43
CA CYS A 108 -36.62 9.12 -25.10
C CYS A 108 -37.85 8.20 -24.99
N ASP A 109 -37.85 7.07 -25.71
CA ASP A 109 -38.73 5.96 -25.42
C ASP A 109 -38.08 5.06 -24.35
N PRO A 110 -38.55 5.08 -23.09
CA PRO A 110 -37.98 4.29 -22.01
C PRO A 110 -38.02 2.78 -22.32
N THR A 111 -38.92 2.31 -23.17
CA THR A 111 -39.06 0.88 -23.46
C THR A 111 -38.13 0.35 -24.55
N SER A 112 -37.25 1.20 -25.10
CA SER A 112 -36.32 0.86 -26.16
C SER A 112 -34.87 1.05 -25.72
N ALA A 113 -34.07 -0.02 -25.77
CA ALA A 113 -32.65 0.00 -25.41
C ALA A 113 -31.85 1.02 -26.24
N SER A 114 -32.08 1.07 -27.56
CA SER A 114 -31.41 2.02 -28.45
C SER A 114 -31.79 3.48 -28.15
N SER A 115 -33.04 3.71 -27.73
CA SER A 115 -33.47 5.05 -27.31
C SER A 115 -32.87 5.47 -25.98
N LEU A 116 -32.63 4.53 -25.06
CA LEU A 116 -31.89 4.78 -23.82
C LEU A 116 -30.42 5.09 -24.11
N ASP A 117 -29.78 4.35 -25.02
CA ASP A 117 -28.39 4.59 -25.40
C ASP A 117 -28.19 5.99 -25.98
N THR A 118 -29.06 6.41 -26.91
CA THR A 118 -29.03 7.78 -27.45
C THR A 118 -29.22 8.82 -26.34
N ALA A 119 -30.20 8.62 -25.45
CA ALA A 119 -30.45 9.55 -24.34
C ALA A 119 -29.27 9.64 -23.35
N ILE A 120 -28.58 8.52 -23.09
CA ILE A 120 -27.37 8.48 -22.25
C ILE A 120 -26.24 9.25 -22.93
N GLN A 121 -26.01 9.04 -24.23
CA GLN A 121 -24.97 9.77 -24.98
C GLN A 121 -25.25 11.28 -24.97
N ASP A 122 -26.49 11.69 -25.21
CA ASP A 122 -26.91 13.10 -25.18
C ASP A 122 -26.74 13.72 -23.79
N ALA A 123 -27.08 12.98 -22.73
CA ALA A 123 -26.90 13.43 -21.35
C ALA A 123 -25.42 13.52 -20.94
N LYS A 124 -24.57 12.61 -21.43
CA LYS A 124 -23.11 12.63 -21.25
C LYS A 124 -22.46 13.80 -22.00
N ALA A 125 -23.01 14.17 -23.16
CA ALA A 125 -22.53 15.28 -23.99
C ALA A 125 -23.02 16.67 -23.53
N SER A 126 -23.99 16.72 -22.62
CA SER A 126 -24.51 17.97 -22.06
C SER A 126 -23.55 18.58 -21.03
N ASP A 127 -23.54 19.92 -20.93
CA ASP A 127 -22.69 20.65 -19.97
C ASP A 127 -22.93 20.17 -18.53
N GLY A 128 -21.85 19.83 -17.82
CA GLY A 128 -21.91 19.30 -16.44
C GLY A 128 -21.10 18.02 -16.26
N LEU A 129 -21.30 17.36 -15.12
CA LEU A 129 -20.63 16.09 -14.84
C LEU A 129 -21.42 14.95 -15.49
N PRO A 130 -20.83 14.19 -16.43
CA PRO A 130 -21.55 13.13 -17.16
C PRO A 130 -22.23 12.10 -16.24
N PHE A 131 -21.60 11.81 -15.09
CA PHE A 131 -22.16 10.90 -14.08
C PHE A 131 -23.44 11.45 -13.44
N GLU A 132 -23.44 12.72 -13.03
CA GLU A 132 -24.59 13.38 -12.41
C GLU A 132 -25.74 13.52 -13.40
N ASN A 133 -25.42 13.88 -14.65
CA ASN A 133 -26.39 14.02 -15.74
C ASN A 133 -27.11 12.70 -16.03
N THR A 134 -26.36 11.59 -16.06
CA THR A 134 -26.93 10.26 -16.29
C THR A 134 -27.85 9.83 -15.15
N ASN A 135 -27.48 10.07 -13.89
CA ASN A 135 -28.37 9.76 -12.75
C ASN A 135 -29.67 10.56 -12.81
N ARG A 136 -29.58 11.88 -13.08
CA ARG A 136 -30.76 12.74 -13.21
C ARG A 136 -31.66 12.33 -14.38
N LEU A 137 -31.09 11.90 -15.51
CA LEU A 137 -31.85 11.34 -16.62
C LEU A 137 -32.71 10.15 -16.17
N PHE A 138 -32.13 9.19 -15.48
CA PHE A 138 -32.84 8.00 -15.03
C PHE A 138 -33.86 8.28 -13.91
N GLU A 139 -33.58 9.23 -13.02
CA GLU A 139 -34.57 9.71 -12.04
C GLU A 139 -35.82 10.27 -12.73
N GLU A 140 -35.66 11.09 -13.77
CA GLU A 140 -36.79 11.68 -14.50
C GLU A 140 -37.52 10.65 -15.38
N LEU A 141 -36.79 9.78 -16.09
CA LEU A 141 -37.39 8.68 -16.85
C LEU A 141 -38.23 7.77 -15.95
N ARG A 142 -37.76 7.49 -14.73
CA ARG A 142 -38.49 6.69 -13.75
C ARG A 142 -39.79 7.36 -13.29
N LYS A 143 -39.80 8.70 -13.12
CA LYS A 143 -41.01 9.44 -12.73
C LYS A 143 -42.07 9.43 -13.83
N ILE A 144 -41.65 9.51 -15.10
CA ILE A 144 -42.55 9.65 -16.25
C ILE A 144 -43.01 8.29 -16.80
N CYS A 145 -42.30 7.20 -16.49
CA CYS A 145 -42.62 5.85 -16.98
C CYS A 145 -44.05 5.39 -16.59
N PRO A 146 -44.94 5.15 -17.57
CA PRO A 146 -46.30 4.65 -17.32
C PRO A 146 -46.33 3.27 -16.67
N TYR A 147 -47.34 3.01 -15.84
CA TYR A 147 -47.46 1.78 -15.05
C TYR A 147 -47.36 0.49 -15.89
N ASP A 148 -48.00 0.46 -17.06
CA ASP A 148 -48.05 -0.66 -18.00
C ASP A 148 -46.73 -0.89 -18.76
N LYS A 149 -45.82 0.10 -18.75
CA LYS A 149 -44.52 0.05 -19.43
C LYS A 149 -43.32 -0.27 -18.53
N ARG A 150 -43.53 -0.30 -17.20
CA ARG A 150 -42.44 -0.42 -16.20
C ARG A 150 -41.56 -1.67 -16.37
N VAL A 151 -42.14 -2.82 -16.69
CA VAL A 151 -41.33 -4.05 -16.90
C VAL A 151 -40.52 -3.94 -18.19
N ASN A 152 -41.12 -3.44 -19.27
CA ASN A 152 -40.41 -3.23 -20.54
C ASN A 152 -39.26 -2.20 -20.38
N PHE A 153 -39.43 -1.19 -19.52
CA PHE A 153 -38.34 -0.28 -19.17
C PHE A 153 -37.19 -1.01 -18.46
N LEU A 154 -37.49 -1.83 -17.45
CA LEU A 154 -36.48 -2.63 -16.75
C LEU A 154 -35.76 -3.60 -17.69
N GLU A 155 -36.49 -4.18 -18.63
CA GLU A 155 -35.91 -5.04 -19.66
C GLU A 155 -35.00 -4.26 -20.62
N ALA A 156 -35.38 -3.05 -21.01
CA ALA A 156 -34.56 -2.18 -21.86
C ALA A 156 -33.26 -1.73 -21.16
N LEU A 157 -33.28 -1.55 -19.83
CA LEU A 157 -32.06 -1.29 -19.04
C LEU A 157 -31.05 -2.45 -19.13
N CYS A 158 -31.53 -3.70 -19.18
CA CYS A 158 -30.65 -4.86 -19.34
C CYS A 158 -29.97 -4.89 -20.73
N GLU A 159 -30.61 -4.32 -21.75
CA GLU A 159 -30.18 -4.38 -23.15
C GLU A 159 -29.32 -3.17 -23.58
N ALA A 160 -29.44 -2.04 -22.90
CA ALA A 160 -28.76 -0.78 -23.26
C ALA A 160 -27.23 -0.92 -23.27
N ALA A 161 -26.59 -0.65 -24.42
CA ALA A 161 -25.15 -0.80 -24.59
C ALA A 161 -24.33 0.23 -23.78
N GLU A 162 -24.86 1.44 -23.58
CA GLU A 162 -24.19 2.54 -22.89
C GLU A 162 -24.18 2.42 -21.36
N LEU A 163 -24.85 1.40 -20.82
CA LEU A 163 -24.87 1.06 -19.41
C LEU A 163 -23.98 -0.16 -19.13
N GLU A 164 -22.97 0.03 -18.30
CA GLU A 164 -22.19 -1.07 -17.72
C GLU A 164 -23.06 -1.87 -16.72
N PHE A 165 -22.77 -3.16 -16.55
CA PHE A 165 -23.51 -4.10 -15.70
C PHE A 165 -23.88 -3.54 -14.32
N ASP A 166 -22.92 -2.94 -13.62
CA ASP A 166 -23.12 -2.45 -12.24
C ASP A 166 -24.18 -1.33 -12.19
N ARG A 167 -24.14 -0.44 -13.18
CA ARG A 167 -25.06 0.71 -13.30
C ARG A 167 -26.44 0.27 -13.75
N ALA A 168 -26.53 -0.67 -14.69
CA ALA A 168 -27.80 -1.29 -15.06
C ALA A 168 -28.45 -1.95 -13.83
N LEU A 169 -27.68 -2.68 -13.03
CA LEU A 169 -28.17 -3.31 -11.80
C LEU A 169 -28.60 -2.28 -10.74
N ASP A 170 -27.86 -1.19 -10.56
CA ASP A 170 -28.25 -0.07 -9.68
C ASP A 170 -29.65 0.45 -10.06
N PHE A 171 -29.84 0.85 -11.32
CA PHE A 171 -31.10 1.41 -11.77
C PHE A 171 -32.26 0.40 -11.71
N ILE A 172 -32.02 -0.88 -11.98
CA ILE A 172 -33.02 -1.94 -11.83
C ILE A 172 -33.47 -2.07 -10.38
N ILE A 173 -32.51 -2.07 -9.43
CA ILE A 173 -32.81 -2.17 -8.00
C ILE A 173 -33.63 -0.97 -7.54
N GLU A 174 -33.16 0.25 -7.86
CA GLU A 174 -33.86 1.48 -7.48
C GLU A 174 -35.29 1.53 -8.02
N CYS A 175 -35.50 1.14 -9.29
CA CYS A 175 -36.82 1.08 -9.89
C CYS A 175 -37.73 0.02 -9.24
N ILE A 176 -37.19 -1.14 -8.85
CA ILE A 176 -37.96 -2.19 -8.16
C ILE A 176 -38.31 -1.76 -6.74
N GLU A 177 -37.43 -1.06 -6.04
CA GLU A 177 -37.71 -0.50 -4.71
C GLU A 177 -38.83 0.56 -4.78
N ASP A 178 -38.75 1.49 -5.74
CA ASP A 178 -39.73 2.55 -5.93
C ASP A 178 -41.10 2.02 -6.40
N TRP A 179 -41.11 1.12 -7.39
CA TRP A 179 -42.35 0.66 -8.00
C TRP A 179 -42.92 -0.60 -7.37
N GLY A 180 -42.12 -1.39 -6.65
CA GLY A 180 -42.50 -2.70 -6.11
C GLY A 180 -43.60 -2.65 -5.05
N THR A 181 -43.82 -1.50 -4.41
CA THR A 181 -44.96 -1.26 -3.52
C THR A 181 -46.29 -1.11 -4.28
N SER A 182 -46.22 -0.63 -5.53
CA SER A 182 -47.38 -0.33 -6.38
C SER A 182 -47.68 -1.40 -7.43
N SER A 183 -46.70 -2.26 -7.78
CA SER A 183 -46.84 -3.30 -8.80
C SER A 183 -46.24 -4.63 -8.34
N ALA A 184 -47.12 -5.60 -8.08
CA ALA A 184 -46.69 -6.98 -7.80
C ALA A 184 -45.97 -7.63 -9.00
N HIS A 185 -46.28 -7.19 -10.22
CA HIS A 185 -45.65 -7.71 -11.43
C HIS A 185 -44.17 -7.27 -11.53
N VAL A 186 -43.88 -6.01 -11.21
CA VAL A 186 -42.49 -5.49 -11.10
C VAL A 186 -41.75 -6.14 -9.93
N LYS A 187 -42.42 -6.30 -8.78
CA LYS A 187 -41.81 -6.97 -7.62
C LYS A 187 -41.39 -8.42 -7.92
N ASN A 188 -42.15 -9.12 -8.76
CA ASN A 188 -41.91 -10.52 -9.09
C ASN A 188 -41.08 -10.73 -10.37
N SER A 189 -40.65 -9.67 -11.07
CA SER A 189 -39.88 -9.78 -12.31
C SER A 189 -38.38 -10.02 -12.10
N GLY A 190 -37.89 -9.97 -10.85
CA GLY A 190 -36.46 -10.03 -10.52
C GLY A 190 -35.70 -11.20 -11.18
N ALA A 191 -36.22 -12.43 -11.08
CA ALA A 191 -35.55 -13.59 -11.69
C ALA A 191 -35.49 -13.53 -13.23
N GLY A 192 -36.54 -12.98 -13.88
CA GLY A 192 -36.56 -12.79 -15.32
C GLY A 192 -35.56 -11.72 -15.78
N LEU A 193 -35.49 -10.62 -15.03
CA LEU A 193 -34.55 -9.53 -15.29
C LEU A 193 -33.10 -9.96 -15.11
N ILE A 194 -32.79 -10.80 -14.11
CA ILE A 194 -31.44 -11.35 -13.93
C ILE A 194 -31.03 -12.21 -15.14
N LYS A 195 -31.90 -13.12 -15.61
CA LYS A 195 -31.59 -13.91 -16.82
C LYS A 195 -31.33 -13.02 -18.03
N LYS A 196 -32.12 -11.96 -18.17
CA LYS A 196 -31.98 -11.01 -19.28
C LYS A 196 -30.69 -10.20 -19.15
N LEU A 197 -30.39 -9.67 -17.97
CA LEU A 197 -29.14 -8.95 -17.70
C LEU A 197 -27.91 -9.81 -18.01
N PHE A 198 -27.90 -11.08 -17.57
CA PHE A 198 -26.80 -12.00 -17.87
C PHE A 198 -26.73 -12.41 -19.34
N ALA A 199 -27.84 -12.37 -20.08
CA ALA A 199 -27.83 -12.67 -21.51
C ALA A 199 -27.19 -11.56 -22.36
N PHE A 200 -27.20 -10.31 -21.88
CA PHE A 200 -26.64 -9.16 -22.60
C PHE A 200 -25.29 -8.70 -22.05
N LYS A 201 -25.07 -8.83 -20.73
CA LYS A 201 -23.94 -8.21 -20.01
C LYS A 201 -23.35 -9.12 -18.93
N GLY A 202 -23.58 -10.44 -19.00
CA GLY A 202 -23.17 -11.38 -17.96
C GLY A 202 -21.66 -11.41 -17.72
N SER A 203 -20.85 -11.32 -18.78
CA SER A 203 -19.38 -11.28 -18.72
C SER A 203 -18.85 -10.06 -17.96
N GLU A 204 -19.49 -8.91 -18.11
CA GLU A 204 -19.08 -7.64 -17.50
C GLU A 204 -19.05 -7.70 -15.95
N LEU A 205 -19.70 -8.71 -15.34
CA LEU A 205 -19.58 -8.99 -13.89
C LEU A 205 -18.11 -9.19 -13.44
N PHE A 206 -17.28 -9.72 -14.33
CA PHE A 206 -15.86 -10.04 -14.09
C PHE A 206 -14.92 -8.92 -14.57
N GLU A 207 -15.41 -7.99 -15.40
CA GLU A 207 -14.61 -6.86 -15.91
C GLU A 207 -14.60 -5.65 -14.96
N LEU A 208 -15.17 -5.79 -13.76
CA LEU A 208 -15.31 -4.69 -12.81
C LEU A 208 -13.94 -4.26 -12.28
N ARG A 209 -13.58 -2.99 -12.52
CA ARG A 209 -12.33 -2.32 -12.09
C ARG A 209 -11.96 -2.48 -10.60
N TYR A 210 -12.92 -2.88 -9.75
CA TYR A 210 -12.71 -3.21 -8.35
C TYR A 210 -13.41 -4.53 -8.03
N SER A 211 -12.67 -5.48 -7.45
CA SER A 211 -13.16 -6.77 -6.96
C SER A 211 -14.47 -6.61 -6.16
N GLY A 212 -15.56 -7.15 -6.73
CA GLY A 212 -16.91 -6.92 -6.23
C GLY A 212 -17.88 -8.07 -6.48
N ILE A 213 -17.41 -9.22 -6.96
CA ILE A 213 -18.28 -10.37 -7.32
C ILE A 213 -19.20 -10.78 -6.15
N PRO A 214 -18.74 -10.91 -4.89
CA PRO A 214 -19.62 -11.28 -3.78
C PRO A 214 -20.69 -10.22 -3.49
N ARG A 215 -20.35 -8.93 -3.68
CA ARG A 215 -21.30 -7.81 -3.52
C ARG A 215 -22.38 -7.89 -4.59
N GLN A 216 -22.00 -8.09 -5.85
CA GLN A 216 -22.98 -8.18 -6.94
C GLN A 216 -23.86 -9.42 -6.81
N ILE A 217 -23.29 -10.58 -6.46
CA ILE A 217 -24.07 -11.79 -6.14
C ILE A 217 -25.07 -11.49 -5.02
N ASN A 218 -24.67 -10.78 -3.95
CA ASN A 218 -25.59 -10.43 -2.87
C ASN A 218 -26.75 -9.55 -3.35
N ARG A 219 -26.46 -8.53 -4.17
CA ARG A 219 -27.48 -7.61 -4.74
C ARG A 219 -28.46 -8.35 -5.63
N LEU A 220 -27.96 -9.17 -6.55
CA LEU A 220 -28.78 -10.04 -7.41
C LEU A 220 -29.62 -11.03 -6.59
N SER A 221 -29.04 -11.58 -5.52
CA SER A 221 -29.74 -12.52 -4.63
C SER A 221 -30.89 -11.85 -3.87
N LYS A 222 -30.71 -10.60 -3.44
CA LYS A 222 -31.79 -9.80 -2.84
C LYS A 222 -32.90 -9.50 -3.85
N LEU A 223 -32.52 -9.24 -5.11
CA LEU A 223 -33.47 -8.95 -6.19
C LEU A 223 -34.34 -10.16 -6.56
N SER A 224 -33.77 -11.37 -6.61
CA SER A 224 -34.51 -12.61 -6.89
C SER A 224 -35.16 -13.24 -5.66
N GLY A 225 -34.61 -13.00 -4.47
CA GLY A 225 -34.91 -13.77 -3.26
C GLY A 225 -34.28 -15.18 -3.26
N ASP A 226 -33.45 -15.52 -4.26
CA ASP A 226 -32.84 -16.84 -4.43
C ASP A 226 -31.37 -16.71 -4.86
N GLN A 227 -30.47 -16.89 -3.89
CA GLN A 227 -29.03 -16.86 -4.12
C GLN A 227 -28.52 -18.06 -4.93
N LYS A 228 -29.15 -19.23 -4.80
CA LYS A 228 -28.72 -20.44 -5.51
C LYS A 228 -28.96 -20.30 -7.01
N PHE A 229 -30.11 -19.74 -7.38
CA PHE A 229 -30.43 -19.38 -8.76
C PHE A 229 -29.41 -18.41 -9.36
N VAL A 230 -29.00 -17.38 -8.61
CA VAL A 230 -28.01 -16.40 -9.06
C VAL A 230 -26.65 -17.06 -9.28
N LEU A 231 -26.18 -17.86 -8.31
CA LEU A 231 -24.90 -18.57 -8.43
C LEU A 231 -24.89 -19.54 -9.62
N GLN A 232 -25.99 -20.25 -9.88
CA GLN A 232 -26.11 -21.09 -11.07
C GLN A 232 -26.02 -20.27 -12.35
N THR A 233 -26.70 -19.12 -12.41
CA THR A 233 -26.67 -18.24 -13.59
C THR A 233 -25.24 -17.73 -13.85
N VAL A 234 -24.52 -17.33 -12.81
CA VAL A 234 -23.11 -16.90 -12.91
C VAL A 234 -22.23 -18.03 -13.44
N LEU A 235 -22.34 -19.24 -12.88
CA LEU A 235 -21.57 -20.41 -13.32
C LEU A 235 -21.90 -20.82 -14.76
N GLU A 236 -23.18 -20.76 -15.15
CA GLU A 236 -23.63 -21.02 -16.51
C GLU A 236 -23.04 -20.01 -17.49
N THR A 237 -22.99 -18.73 -17.13
CA THR A 237 -22.35 -17.69 -17.95
C THR A 237 -20.85 -17.96 -18.13
N ILE A 238 -20.11 -18.24 -17.05
CA ILE A 238 -18.68 -18.59 -17.13
C ILE A 238 -18.48 -19.78 -18.10
N ALA A 239 -19.29 -20.84 -17.95
CA ALA A 239 -19.16 -22.04 -18.77
C ALA A 239 -19.56 -21.80 -20.24
N LYS A 240 -20.62 -21.04 -20.49
CA LYS A 240 -21.16 -20.75 -21.82
C LYS A 240 -20.24 -19.84 -22.62
N GLU A 241 -19.73 -18.80 -21.98
CA GLU A 241 -18.89 -17.76 -22.61
C GLU A 241 -17.40 -18.09 -22.53
N ARG A 242 -17.02 -19.15 -21.80
CA ARG A 242 -15.64 -19.60 -21.61
C ARG A 242 -14.74 -18.51 -21.06
N LEU A 243 -15.24 -17.82 -20.03
CA LEU A 243 -14.52 -16.73 -19.40
C LEU A 243 -13.25 -17.26 -18.72
N GLU A 244 -12.13 -16.59 -18.98
CA GLU A 244 -10.88 -16.82 -18.27
C GLU A 244 -10.86 -15.92 -17.04
N LEU A 245 -10.87 -16.51 -15.85
CA LEU A 245 -10.88 -15.79 -14.59
C LEU A 245 -9.51 -15.85 -13.91
N GLU A 246 -9.12 -14.74 -13.30
CA GLU A 246 -7.93 -14.63 -12.48
C GLU A 246 -8.10 -15.31 -11.11
N GLY A 247 -6.99 -15.51 -10.39
CA GLY A 247 -6.99 -16.19 -9.09
C GLY A 247 -7.89 -15.51 -8.05
N ASP A 248 -7.90 -14.17 -8.00
CA ASP A 248 -8.76 -13.40 -7.09
C ASP A 248 -10.26 -13.62 -7.38
N GLU A 249 -10.64 -13.65 -8.65
CA GLU A 249 -12.02 -13.86 -9.08
C GLU A 249 -12.53 -15.26 -8.74
N TRP A 250 -11.70 -16.28 -8.96
CA TRP A 250 -11.99 -17.66 -8.52
C TRP A 250 -12.17 -17.74 -7.01
N LEU A 251 -11.35 -17.06 -6.22
CA LEU A 251 -11.46 -17.03 -4.76
C LEU A 251 -12.74 -16.32 -4.28
N GLN A 252 -13.10 -15.20 -4.93
CA GLN A 252 -14.35 -14.48 -4.64
C GLN A 252 -15.60 -15.32 -4.97
N LEU A 253 -15.58 -16.06 -6.08
CA LEU A 253 -16.62 -17.02 -6.43
C LEU A 253 -16.69 -18.16 -5.43
N ALA A 254 -15.56 -18.77 -5.08
CA ALA A 254 -15.48 -19.84 -4.09
C ALA A 254 -16.03 -19.39 -2.73
N THR A 255 -15.74 -18.16 -2.31
CA THR A 255 -16.29 -17.55 -1.09
C THR A 255 -17.81 -17.47 -1.15
N SER A 256 -18.38 -17.08 -2.30
CA SER A 256 -19.83 -17.00 -2.49
C SER A 256 -20.51 -18.37 -2.53
N LEU A 257 -19.84 -19.37 -3.14
CA LEU A 257 -20.30 -20.76 -3.23
C LEU A 257 -20.22 -21.51 -1.90
N SER A 258 -19.23 -21.19 -1.05
CA SER A 258 -18.98 -21.89 0.21
C SER A 258 -20.20 -21.99 1.13
N ARG A 259 -21.11 -20.99 1.07
CA ARG A 259 -22.36 -20.95 1.85
C ARG A 259 -23.42 -21.93 1.36
N HIS A 260 -23.28 -22.44 0.15
CA HIS A 260 -24.22 -23.34 -0.53
C HIS A 260 -23.62 -24.70 -0.86
N ALA A 261 -22.31 -24.86 -0.68
CA ALA A 261 -21.62 -26.13 -0.76
C ALA A 261 -21.80 -26.93 0.53
N ASP A 262 -21.77 -28.26 0.41
CA ASP A 262 -21.67 -29.11 1.59
C ASP A 262 -20.30 -28.90 2.27
N PRO A 263 -20.21 -28.82 3.61
CA PRO A 263 -18.94 -28.62 4.30
C PRO A 263 -17.86 -29.64 3.93
N SER A 264 -18.24 -30.89 3.62
CA SER A 264 -17.29 -31.90 3.15
C SER A 264 -16.72 -31.57 1.77
N THR A 265 -17.54 -31.01 0.87
CA THR A 265 -17.08 -30.58 -0.47
C THR A 265 -16.10 -29.41 -0.36
N ALA A 266 -16.35 -28.46 0.54
CA ALA A 266 -15.44 -27.35 0.78
C ALA A 266 -14.11 -27.83 1.38
N LEU A 267 -14.15 -28.76 2.34
CA LEU A 267 -12.95 -29.36 2.91
C LEU A 267 -12.15 -30.13 1.86
N THR A 268 -12.79 -31.00 1.07
CA THR A 268 -12.12 -31.75 0.01
C THR A 268 -11.52 -30.83 -1.04
N ALA A 269 -12.22 -29.78 -1.47
CA ALA A 269 -11.67 -28.80 -2.42
C ALA A 269 -10.43 -28.08 -1.85
N PHE A 270 -10.45 -27.76 -0.55
CA PHE A 270 -9.30 -27.17 0.12
C PHE A 270 -8.12 -28.16 0.26
N GLU A 271 -8.38 -29.40 0.64
CA GLU A 271 -7.38 -30.47 0.70
C GLU A 271 -6.76 -30.75 -0.68
N ASP A 272 -7.58 -30.80 -1.74
CA ASP A 272 -7.13 -30.97 -3.13
C ASP A 272 -6.29 -29.77 -3.60
N PHE A 273 -6.70 -28.54 -3.25
CA PHE A 273 -5.93 -27.33 -3.53
C PHE A 273 -4.56 -27.37 -2.84
N LEU A 274 -4.53 -27.73 -1.55
CA LEU A 274 -3.29 -27.86 -0.76
C LEU A 274 -2.41 -29.03 -1.21
N ALA A 275 -2.99 -30.11 -1.74
CA ALA A 275 -2.25 -31.24 -2.30
C ALA A 275 -1.79 -30.99 -3.75
N GLY A 276 -2.40 -30.02 -4.43
CA GLY A 276 -2.15 -29.70 -5.83
C GLY A 276 -0.86 -28.92 -6.08
N PRO A 277 -0.45 -28.76 -7.35
CA PRO A 277 0.73 -27.99 -7.72
C PRO A 277 0.67 -26.52 -7.29
N SER A 278 -0.54 -25.95 -7.21
CA SER A 278 -0.76 -24.56 -6.79
C SER A 278 -0.28 -24.29 -5.36
N ALA A 279 -0.33 -25.27 -4.47
CA ALA A 279 0.22 -25.14 -3.12
C ALA A 279 1.75 -24.99 -3.13
N LYS A 280 2.42 -25.53 -4.16
CA LYS A 280 3.88 -25.41 -4.34
C LYS A 280 4.31 -24.10 -4.97
N VAL A 281 3.38 -23.29 -5.49
CA VAL A 281 3.71 -21.92 -5.92
C VAL A 281 4.25 -21.12 -4.73
N GLY A 282 3.76 -21.39 -3.52
CA GLY A 282 4.31 -20.86 -2.27
C GLY A 282 5.78 -21.20 -2.05
N ASP A 283 6.24 -22.37 -2.52
CA ASP A 283 7.64 -22.79 -2.43
C ASP A 283 8.55 -22.06 -3.45
N GLU A 284 7.97 -21.40 -4.46
CA GLU A 284 8.67 -20.67 -5.52
C GLU A 284 8.66 -19.15 -5.32
N ILE A 285 7.94 -18.65 -4.32
CA ILE A 285 7.80 -17.22 -4.00
C ILE A 285 8.21 -16.92 -2.55
N GLY A 286 8.62 -15.68 -2.28
CA GLY A 286 8.98 -15.26 -0.93
C GLY A 286 10.19 -16.04 -0.38
N GLU A 287 10.01 -16.71 0.76
CA GLU A 287 11.07 -17.46 1.45
C GLU A 287 11.30 -18.88 0.92
N GLY A 288 10.52 -19.26 -0.09
CA GLY A 288 10.56 -20.55 -0.74
C GLY A 288 10.07 -21.70 0.14
N ALA A 289 10.48 -22.92 -0.22
CA ALA A 289 10.04 -24.13 0.46
C ALA A 289 10.32 -24.11 1.97
N TYR A 290 9.38 -24.66 2.75
CA TYR A 290 9.54 -24.77 4.20
C TYR A 290 10.85 -25.48 4.59
N ARG A 291 11.62 -24.85 5.48
CA ARG A 291 12.85 -25.41 6.08
C ARG A 291 12.66 -25.59 7.58
N ALA A 292 13.35 -26.58 8.16
CA ALA A 292 13.29 -26.82 9.61
C ALA A 292 13.68 -25.58 10.45
N ASP A 293 14.48 -24.68 9.88
CA ASP A 293 14.89 -23.42 10.51
C ASP A 293 13.71 -22.46 10.73
N PHE A 294 12.61 -22.58 9.97
CA PHE A 294 11.39 -21.78 10.11
C PHE A 294 10.47 -22.23 11.25
N ALA A 295 10.76 -23.35 11.92
CA ALA A 295 9.90 -23.90 12.97
C ALA A 295 9.72 -22.95 14.17
N GLY A 296 10.60 -21.96 14.35
CA GLY A 296 10.49 -20.97 15.41
C GLY A 296 10.64 -21.57 16.81
N LYS A 297 10.09 -20.86 17.79
CA LYS A 297 9.98 -21.32 19.18
C LYS A 297 8.61 -21.94 19.40
N SER A 298 8.51 -22.88 20.34
CA SER A 298 7.25 -23.55 20.67
C SER A 298 6.43 -22.83 21.76
N ASP A 299 7.07 -21.98 22.58
CA ASP A 299 6.37 -21.13 23.55
C ASP A 299 5.84 -19.86 22.84
N GLU A 300 4.54 -19.59 23.00
CA GLU A 300 3.86 -18.49 22.32
C GLU A 300 4.48 -17.13 22.62
N GLY A 301 4.88 -16.84 23.86
CA GLY A 301 5.45 -15.54 24.19
C GLY A 301 6.91 -15.40 23.74
N ASP A 302 7.65 -16.49 23.58
CA ASP A 302 8.92 -16.47 22.86
C ASP A 302 8.73 -16.18 21.37
N VAL A 303 7.68 -16.71 20.74
CA VAL A 303 7.31 -16.38 19.35
C VAL A 303 6.95 -14.90 19.22
N PHE A 304 6.10 -14.38 20.11
CA PHE A 304 5.75 -12.96 20.12
C PHE A 304 6.98 -12.05 20.31
N ALA A 305 7.87 -12.40 21.24
CA ALA A 305 9.10 -11.66 21.45
C ALA A 305 9.99 -11.66 20.21
N ASP A 306 10.14 -12.81 19.53
CA ASP A 306 10.93 -12.94 18.31
C ASP A 306 10.34 -12.10 17.16
N ILE A 307 9.02 -12.10 16.99
CA ILE A 307 8.33 -11.30 15.96
C ILE A 307 8.50 -9.81 16.24
N ILE A 308 8.20 -9.35 17.46
CA ILE A 308 8.33 -7.92 17.80
C ILE A 308 9.78 -7.47 17.68
N TRP A 309 10.74 -8.29 18.13
CA TRP A 309 12.17 -8.01 17.96
C TRP A 309 12.54 -7.83 16.49
N HIS A 310 12.04 -8.69 15.61
CA HIS A 310 12.27 -8.59 14.17
C HIS A 310 11.68 -7.30 13.59
N LEU A 311 10.43 -6.97 13.93
CA LEU A 311 9.74 -5.77 13.45
C LEU A 311 10.38 -4.46 13.95
N LEU A 312 11.01 -4.47 15.12
CA LEU A 312 11.77 -3.31 15.63
C LEU A 312 13.02 -3.01 14.79
N GLY A 313 13.53 -4.01 14.04
CA GLY A 313 14.65 -3.89 13.11
C GLY A 313 14.26 -3.94 11.64
N ASP A 314 12.98 -3.74 11.32
CA ASP A 314 12.45 -3.68 9.94
C ASP A 314 13.09 -2.53 9.16
N SER A 315 13.07 -2.55 7.83
CA SER A 315 13.58 -1.46 6.99
C SER A 315 12.64 -0.24 6.99
N ASP A 316 11.33 -0.46 7.15
CA ASP A 316 10.29 0.57 7.22
C ASP A 316 10.19 1.17 8.63
N ALA A 317 10.47 2.47 8.73
CA ALA A 317 10.35 3.24 9.96
C ALA A 317 8.94 3.21 10.56
N PHE A 318 7.89 3.09 9.74
CA PHE A 318 6.52 2.98 10.21
C PHE A 318 6.28 1.64 10.92
N VAL A 319 6.85 0.54 10.41
CA VAL A 319 6.78 -0.78 11.05
C VAL A 319 7.53 -0.74 12.39
N ARG A 320 8.76 -0.23 12.40
CA ARG A 320 9.56 -0.05 13.64
C ARG A 320 8.82 0.80 14.67
N TRP A 321 8.23 1.91 14.23
CA TRP A 321 7.45 2.81 15.08
C TRP A 321 6.22 2.12 15.68
N ASN A 322 5.46 1.35 14.89
CA ASN A 322 4.31 0.59 15.39
C ASN A 322 4.73 -0.50 16.38
N ALA A 323 5.81 -1.24 16.09
CA ALA A 323 6.33 -2.26 16.99
C ALA A 323 6.76 -1.65 18.34
N ALA A 324 7.50 -0.54 18.33
CA ALA A 324 7.89 0.16 19.55
C ALA A 324 6.69 0.77 20.29
N ARG A 325 5.69 1.30 19.57
CA ARG A 325 4.43 1.81 20.14
C ARG A 325 3.66 0.73 20.90
N SER A 326 3.71 -0.51 20.40
CA SER A 326 2.97 -1.65 20.96
C SER A 326 3.36 -1.98 22.40
N LEU A 327 4.59 -1.66 22.83
CA LEU A 327 5.08 -1.96 24.19
C LEU A 327 4.21 -1.33 25.28
N LYS A 328 3.71 -0.11 25.05
CA LYS A 328 2.74 0.53 25.95
C LYS A 328 1.45 -0.30 26.01
N GLY A 329 0.94 -0.74 24.85
CA GLY A 329 -0.24 -1.59 24.74
C GLY A 329 -0.07 -2.95 25.42
N MET A 330 1.10 -3.56 25.32
CA MET A 330 1.42 -4.80 26.05
C MET A 330 1.32 -4.60 27.57
N LEU A 331 1.77 -3.46 28.08
CA LEU A 331 1.62 -3.13 29.51
C LEU A 331 0.16 -2.80 29.88
N ASP A 332 -0.62 -2.17 29.00
CA ASP A 332 -2.06 -1.93 29.22
C ASP A 332 -2.82 -3.23 29.52
N VAL A 333 -2.41 -4.34 28.89
CA VAL A 333 -3.03 -5.66 29.06
C VAL A 333 -2.25 -6.59 30.01
N GLY A 334 -1.24 -6.08 30.71
CA GLY A 334 -0.52 -6.80 31.76
C GLY A 334 0.56 -7.79 31.29
N LEU A 335 1.03 -7.72 30.04
CA LEU A 335 2.02 -8.63 29.44
C LEU A 335 3.47 -8.29 29.81
N ILE A 336 3.76 -8.03 31.09
CA ILE A 336 5.11 -7.67 31.55
C ILE A 336 6.13 -8.80 31.37
N GLN A 337 5.69 -10.05 31.44
CA GLN A 337 6.57 -11.21 31.22
C GLN A 337 7.05 -11.26 29.76
N ASP A 338 6.18 -10.97 28.80
CA ASP A 338 6.50 -10.94 27.38
C ASP A 338 7.40 -9.73 27.02
N VAL A 339 7.19 -8.58 27.65
CA VAL A 339 8.15 -7.46 27.58
C VAL A 339 9.51 -7.88 28.14
N GLY A 340 9.52 -8.67 29.22
CA GLY A 340 10.72 -9.28 29.78
C GLY A 340 11.42 -10.23 28.79
N ARG A 341 10.66 -11.07 28.07
CA ARG A 341 11.18 -11.99 27.04
C ARG A 341 11.73 -11.24 25.83
N LEU A 342 11.08 -10.15 25.42
CA LEU A 342 11.58 -9.26 24.38
C LEU A 342 12.90 -8.60 24.79
N LEU A 343 13.04 -8.18 26.05
CA LEU A 343 14.29 -7.65 26.57
C LEU A 343 15.43 -8.69 26.56
N ASP A 344 15.13 -9.99 26.69
CA ASP A 344 16.13 -11.06 26.55
C ASP A 344 16.67 -11.19 25.11
N ARG A 345 16.00 -10.60 24.11
CA ARG A 345 16.45 -10.57 22.72
C ARG A 345 17.37 -9.40 22.40
N PHE A 346 17.67 -8.51 23.34
CA PHE A 346 18.42 -7.28 23.10
C PHE A 346 19.76 -7.49 22.35
N ASP A 347 20.46 -8.59 22.62
CA ASP A 347 21.75 -8.92 21.98
C ASP A 347 21.62 -9.92 20.82
N THR A 348 20.39 -10.23 20.37
CA THR A 348 20.14 -11.20 19.28
C THR A 348 20.32 -10.53 17.92
N GLU A 349 21.43 -10.82 17.26
CA GLU A 349 21.76 -10.23 15.94
C GLU A 349 21.07 -10.94 14.76
N LYS A 350 20.61 -12.19 14.94
CA LYS A 350 19.98 -13.01 13.90
C LYS A 350 18.88 -13.89 14.48
N ASN A 351 17.78 -14.01 13.74
CA ASN A 351 16.75 -15.02 14.01
C ASN A 351 16.52 -15.87 12.75
N PRO A 352 17.02 -17.11 12.70
CA PRO A 352 16.87 -17.99 11.54
C PRO A 352 15.41 -18.24 11.13
N SER A 353 14.49 -18.24 12.10
CA SER A 353 13.08 -18.55 11.85
C SER A 353 12.31 -17.41 11.21
N LEU A 354 12.88 -16.20 11.23
CA LEU A 354 12.35 -15.00 10.58
C LEU A 354 13.36 -14.44 9.56
N ALA A 355 14.35 -15.25 9.15
CA ALA A 355 15.35 -14.82 8.20
C ALA A 355 14.76 -14.84 6.79
N SER A 356 15.07 -13.79 6.03
CA SER A 356 14.72 -13.65 4.64
C SER A 356 15.97 -13.45 3.79
N GLU A 357 16.00 -13.98 2.57
CA GLU A 357 17.14 -13.77 1.67
C GLU A 357 17.31 -12.31 1.26
N GLU A 358 16.20 -11.59 1.07
CA GLU A 358 16.21 -10.19 0.65
C GLU A 358 16.12 -9.22 1.84
N HIS A 359 15.51 -9.63 2.95
CA HIS A 359 15.36 -8.80 4.15
C HIS A 359 16.45 -9.06 5.19
N HIS A 360 17.34 -8.07 5.35
CA HIS A 360 18.43 -8.11 6.32
C HIS A 360 18.04 -7.43 7.62
N PHE A 361 18.01 -8.21 8.70
CA PHE A 361 17.54 -7.75 10.01
C PHE A 361 18.49 -6.70 10.63
N SER A 362 18.00 -5.46 10.78
CA SER A 362 18.78 -4.34 11.32
C SER A 362 18.75 -4.34 12.85
N PHE A 363 19.46 -5.27 13.48
CA PHE A 363 19.36 -5.50 14.94
C PHE A 363 19.74 -4.27 15.80
N LEU A 364 20.62 -3.38 15.32
CA LEU A 364 20.96 -2.15 16.06
C LEU A 364 19.78 -1.16 16.07
N ASN A 365 18.97 -1.13 15.00
CA ASN A 365 17.70 -0.41 15.02
C ASN A 365 16.75 -1.06 16.02
N ALA A 366 16.67 -2.40 16.06
CA ALA A 366 15.83 -3.10 17.01
C ALA A 366 16.17 -2.74 18.46
N GLN A 367 17.46 -2.69 18.80
CA GLN A 367 17.93 -2.21 20.10
C GLN A 367 17.46 -0.78 20.41
N GLN A 368 17.68 0.16 19.49
CA GLN A 368 17.30 1.55 19.71
C GLN A 368 15.77 1.72 19.85
N TRP A 369 14.99 1.13 18.94
CA TRP A 369 13.53 1.23 18.95
C TRP A 369 12.90 0.52 20.14
N LEU A 370 13.46 -0.59 20.60
CA LEU A 370 13.05 -1.24 21.86
C LEU A 370 13.22 -0.27 23.04
N LEU A 371 14.38 0.37 23.17
CA LEU A 371 14.66 1.30 24.27
C LEU A 371 13.78 2.56 24.18
N MET A 372 13.54 3.07 22.98
CA MET A 372 12.60 4.18 22.75
C MET A 372 11.18 3.81 23.20
N GLY A 373 10.69 2.64 22.77
CA GLY A 373 9.36 2.16 23.13
C GLY A 373 9.22 1.88 24.62
N LEU A 374 10.24 1.30 25.27
CA LEU A 374 10.28 1.11 26.73
C LEU A 374 10.28 2.44 27.48
N SER A 375 11.05 3.42 27.03
CA SER A 375 11.06 4.77 27.60
C SER A 375 9.67 5.42 27.58
N ARG A 376 8.96 5.29 26.45
CA ARG A 376 7.59 5.77 26.31
C ARG A 376 6.60 4.95 27.16
N ALA A 377 6.74 3.63 27.18
CA ALA A 377 5.89 2.76 27.98
C ALA A 377 6.02 3.06 29.49
N ALA A 378 7.24 3.33 29.97
CA ALA A 378 7.51 3.76 31.34
C ALA A 378 6.86 5.09 31.72
N LEU A 379 6.70 6.02 30.76
CA LEU A 379 6.00 7.29 31.00
C LEU A 379 4.53 7.07 31.43
N HIS A 380 3.90 6.00 30.93
CA HIS A 380 2.50 5.68 31.21
C HIS A 380 2.32 4.60 32.28
N HIS A 381 3.28 3.68 32.42
CA HIS A 381 3.19 2.49 33.28
C HIS A 381 4.48 2.27 34.07
N SER A 382 4.89 3.26 34.87
CA SER A 382 6.12 3.22 35.68
C SER A 382 6.19 2.00 36.60
N GLU A 383 5.13 1.75 37.38
CA GLU A 383 5.07 0.63 38.33
C GLU A 383 5.16 -0.74 37.65
N ALA A 384 4.52 -0.89 36.48
CA ALA A 384 4.51 -2.16 35.75
C ALA A 384 5.91 -2.57 35.26
N LEU A 385 6.77 -1.60 34.92
CA LEU A 385 8.15 -1.85 34.47
C LEU A 385 9.17 -1.94 35.60
N ASN A 386 8.79 -1.63 36.84
CA ASN A 386 9.71 -1.71 37.99
C ASN A 386 10.42 -3.07 38.14
N PRO A 387 9.78 -4.25 37.89
CA PRO A 387 10.47 -5.54 37.93
C PRO A 387 11.62 -5.68 36.91
N LEU A 388 11.62 -4.89 35.83
CA LEU A 388 12.66 -4.91 34.79
C LEU A 388 13.73 -3.82 35.00
N LYS A 389 13.60 -2.94 36.00
CA LYS A 389 14.50 -1.80 36.26
C LYS A 389 15.97 -2.19 36.26
N THR A 390 16.34 -3.23 37.01
CA THR A 390 17.74 -3.67 37.13
C THR A 390 18.30 -4.19 35.81
N ARG A 391 17.48 -4.91 35.02
CA ARG A 391 17.88 -5.42 33.70
C ARG A 391 18.09 -4.27 32.72
N ILE A 392 17.19 -3.29 32.71
CA ILE A 392 17.29 -2.08 31.88
C ILE A 392 18.53 -1.26 32.25
N ALA A 393 18.80 -1.07 33.55
CA ALA A 393 19.99 -0.34 34.00
C ALA A 393 21.31 -1.04 33.62
N ALA A 394 21.32 -2.37 33.53
CA ALA A 394 22.50 -3.12 33.11
C ALA A 394 22.88 -2.83 31.63
N LEU A 395 21.90 -2.53 30.77
CA LEU A 395 22.14 -2.22 29.35
C LEU A 395 22.97 -0.94 29.16
N ALA A 396 22.86 0.04 30.06
CA ALA A 396 23.64 1.28 29.97
C ALA A 396 25.15 1.06 30.19
N LYS A 397 25.50 -0.03 30.89
CA LYS A 397 26.89 -0.40 31.21
C LYS A 397 27.55 -1.23 30.11
N GLN A 398 26.79 -1.70 29.12
CA GLN A 398 27.33 -2.49 28.03
C GLN A 398 28.27 -1.63 27.16
N PRO A 399 29.44 -2.17 26.74
CA PRO A 399 30.42 -1.42 25.95
C PRO A 399 29.90 -1.03 24.56
N ASN A 400 28.88 -1.75 24.07
CA ASN A 400 28.25 -1.54 22.77
C ASN A 400 26.99 -0.67 22.86
N SER A 401 26.79 0.12 23.91
CA SER A 401 25.69 1.07 24.02
C SER A 401 26.15 2.48 23.64
N HIS A 402 25.64 3.00 22.51
CA HIS A 402 25.92 4.38 22.09
C HIS A 402 25.03 5.39 22.83
N VAL A 403 25.36 6.67 22.70
CA VAL A 403 24.70 7.79 23.41
C VAL A 403 23.17 7.79 23.32
N LEU A 404 22.56 7.53 22.15
CA LEU A 404 21.09 7.49 22.05
C LEU A 404 20.45 6.33 22.81
N ASN A 405 21.05 5.13 22.79
CA ASN A 405 20.55 4.01 23.58
C ASN A 405 20.64 4.34 25.07
N LYS A 406 21.76 4.94 25.51
CA LYS A 406 21.92 5.43 26.89
C LYS A 406 20.89 6.50 27.26
N LEU A 407 20.56 7.42 26.36
CA LEU A 407 19.51 8.43 26.56
C LEU A 407 18.14 7.78 26.82
N HIS A 408 17.75 6.82 25.99
CA HIS A 408 16.46 6.13 26.15
C HIS A 408 16.43 5.24 27.40
N ILE A 409 17.54 4.62 27.77
CA ILE A 409 17.69 3.91 29.05
C ILE A 409 17.50 4.89 30.21
N ALA A 410 18.18 6.03 30.18
CA ALA A 410 18.09 7.04 31.23
C ALA A 410 16.65 7.56 31.37
N ARG A 411 15.97 7.89 30.26
CA ARG A 411 14.56 8.31 30.27
C ARG A 411 13.63 7.22 30.80
N CYS A 412 13.82 5.97 30.39
CA CYS A 412 13.05 4.84 30.89
C CYS A 412 13.19 4.71 32.41
N LEU A 413 14.43 4.70 32.92
CA LEU A 413 14.71 4.61 34.35
C LEU A 413 14.14 5.80 35.14
N LYS A 414 14.28 7.03 34.61
CA LYS A 414 13.68 8.23 35.20
C LYS A 414 12.16 8.11 35.32
N ASN A 415 11.50 7.61 34.28
CA ASN A 415 10.05 7.43 34.29
C ASN A 415 9.62 6.29 35.23
N ILE A 416 10.42 5.23 35.39
CA ILE A 416 10.19 4.18 36.39
C ILE A 416 10.32 4.73 37.83
N GLU A 417 11.30 5.60 38.09
CA GLU A 417 11.53 6.25 39.41
C GLU A 417 10.49 7.33 39.77
N SER A 418 9.46 7.52 38.94
CA SER A 418 8.38 8.51 39.04
C SER A 418 8.19 9.16 40.42
N GLY A 419 8.57 10.44 40.54
CA GLY A 419 8.36 11.25 41.75
C GLY A 419 9.45 11.17 42.81
N GLU A 420 10.41 10.24 42.68
CA GLU A 420 11.61 10.20 43.51
C GLU A 420 12.75 11.05 42.91
N PRO A 421 13.65 11.60 43.74
CA PRO A 421 14.93 12.11 43.25
C PRO A 421 15.67 11.02 42.48
N MET A 422 16.31 11.36 41.37
CA MET A 422 17.10 10.40 40.60
C MET A 422 18.07 9.64 41.52
N SER A 423 18.13 8.33 41.36
CA SER A 423 19.19 7.54 42.02
C SER A 423 20.58 8.07 41.62
N PRO A 424 21.61 7.93 42.48
CA PRO A 424 22.96 8.36 42.14
C PRO A 424 23.46 7.78 40.81
N GLU A 425 23.12 6.51 40.53
CA GLU A 425 23.47 5.83 39.29
C GLU A 425 22.73 6.43 38.09
N LEU A 426 21.44 6.76 38.24
CA LEU A 426 20.68 7.42 37.18
C LEU A 426 21.20 8.84 36.93
N ALA A 427 21.47 9.61 37.99
CA ALA A 427 22.03 10.96 37.88
C ALA A 427 23.37 10.94 37.14
N GLN A 428 24.25 9.99 37.47
CA GLN A 428 25.52 9.80 36.76
C GLN A 428 25.32 9.45 35.28
N LEU A 429 24.39 8.54 34.97
CA LEU A 429 24.08 8.19 33.57
C LEU A 429 23.50 9.40 32.81
N TRP A 430 22.63 10.17 33.45
CA TRP A 430 22.00 11.35 32.86
C TRP A 430 23.03 12.44 32.54
N GLU A 431 23.98 12.66 33.47
CA GLU A 431 25.11 13.56 33.28
C GLU A 431 26.05 13.06 32.18
N GLU A 432 26.39 11.76 32.15
CA GLU A 432 27.22 11.16 31.10
C GLU A 432 26.62 11.39 29.69
N VAL A 433 25.30 11.31 29.57
CA VAL A 433 24.61 11.44 28.29
C VAL A 433 24.47 12.90 27.84
N LEU A 434 24.00 13.79 28.73
CA LEU A 434 23.65 15.15 28.35
C LEU A 434 24.80 16.14 28.45
N THR A 435 25.82 15.86 29.24
CA THR A 435 26.90 16.82 29.50
C THR A 435 28.23 16.27 28.98
N PRO A 436 28.84 16.89 27.94
CA PRO A 436 30.13 16.45 27.44
C PRO A 436 31.22 16.66 28.51
N PRO A 437 31.98 15.62 28.91
CA PRO A 437 32.93 15.70 30.03
C PRO A 437 34.04 16.76 29.88
N HIS A 438 34.40 17.09 28.63
CA HIS A 438 35.43 18.10 28.32
C HIS A 438 34.83 19.47 27.98
N GLY A 439 33.53 19.64 28.18
CA GLY A 439 32.80 20.88 27.92
C GLY A 439 32.62 21.22 26.44
N ILE A 440 32.05 22.39 26.21
CA ILE A 440 31.85 22.99 24.88
C ILE A 440 32.85 24.13 24.73
N VAL A 441 33.59 24.14 23.61
CA VAL A 441 34.58 25.17 23.29
C VAL A 441 34.24 25.86 21.98
N GLU A 442 34.57 27.14 21.88
CA GLU A 442 34.41 27.90 20.65
C GLU A 442 35.68 27.78 19.79
N ARG A 443 35.53 27.34 18.53
CA ARG A 443 36.64 27.25 17.57
C ARG A 443 36.18 27.47 16.12
N ASP A 444 36.99 28.20 15.37
CA ASP A 444 36.79 28.50 13.95
C ASP A 444 37.96 28.12 13.06
N GLY A 445 37.68 27.99 11.75
CA GLY A 445 38.61 27.46 10.75
C GLY A 445 38.47 25.96 10.48
N TRP A 446 39.58 25.32 10.11
CA TRP A 446 39.64 23.90 9.78
C TRP A 446 40.76 23.22 10.55
N PRO A 447 40.53 22.02 11.13
CA PRO A 447 41.58 21.24 11.76
C PRO A 447 42.61 20.77 10.72
N GLU A 448 43.81 20.45 11.18
CA GLU A 448 44.86 19.89 10.33
C GLU A 448 44.38 18.60 9.67
N ASN A 449 44.55 18.51 8.35
CA ASN A 449 44.11 17.34 7.61
C ASN A 449 45.05 16.15 7.83
N LYS A 450 44.65 15.21 8.70
CA LYS A 450 45.36 13.94 8.88
C LYS A 450 45.18 13.00 7.68
N VAL A 451 46.20 12.21 7.39
CA VAL A 451 46.14 11.13 6.40
C VAL A 451 45.24 10.00 6.90
N ARG A 452 44.41 9.42 6.02
CA ARG A 452 43.58 8.25 6.35
C ARG A 452 44.42 7.06 6.78
N ARG A 453 43.99 6.37 7.83
CA ARG A 453 44.54 5.10 8.31
C ARG A 453 43.93 3.91 7.58
N PHE A 454 42.65 3.99 7.21
CA PHE A 454 41.96 2.92 6.51
C PHE A 454 41.46 3.39 5.15
N ASP A 455 41.66 2.57 4.14
CA ASP A 455 40.91 2.72 2.90
C ASP A 455 39.55 2.03 3.04
N PHE A 456 38.60 2.73 3.66
CA PHE A 456 37.22 2.26 3.82
C PHE A 456 36.26 3.08 2.95
N GLY A 457 35.42 2.39 2.17
CA GLY A 457 34.42 3.00 1.29
C GLY A 457 33.11 3.32 2.03
N PHE A 458 32.72 4.59 2.07
CA PHE A 458 31.39 5.03 2.52
C PHE A 458 30.58 5.54 1.33
N GLU A 459 29.26 5.54 1.48
CA GLU A 459 28.36 6.23 0.54
C GLU A 459 28.65 7.73 0.53
N HIS A 460 28.47 8.36 -0.65
CA HIS A 460 28.86 9.74 -0.89
C HIS A 460 28.17 10.70 0.09
N ASP A 461 26.84 10.66 0.14
CA ASP A 461 26.04 11.55 0.99
C ASP A 461 26.33 11.33 2.48
N PHE A 462 26.50 10.07 2.89
CA PHE A 462 26.87 9.77 4.27
C PHE A 462 28.23 10.39 4.64
N LYS A 463 29.22 10.28 3.75
CA LYS A 463 30.53 10.88 3.95
C LYS A 463 30.45 12.40 3.97
N GLU A 464 29.75 13.00 3.01
CA GLU A 464 29.64 14.45 2.85
C GLU A 464 28.92 15.10 4.03
N TYR A 465 27.77 14.56 4.45
CA TYR A 465 26.93 15.21 5.45
C TYR A 465 27.08 14.63 6.87
N LYS A 466 27.13 13.29 7.01
CA LYS A 466 27.08 12.65 8.34
C LYS A 466 28.46 12.50 8.96
N ILE A 467 29.49 12.16 8.18
CA ILE A 467 30.87 12.12 8.68
C ILE A 467 31.40 13.54 8.88
N SER A 468 31.15 14.46 7.96
CA SER A 468 31.60 15.86 8.13
C SER A 468 30.98 16.53 9.36
N SER A 469 29.69 16.34 9.61
CA SER A 469 29.07 16.86 10.86
C SER A 469 29.70 16.28 12.12
N LEU A 470 30.11 15.00 12.12
CA LEU A 470 30.84 14.42 13.25
C LEU A 470 32.24 15.03 13.40
N ALA A 471 32.94 15.25 12.28
CA ALA A 471 34.28 15.85 12.27
C ALA A 471 34.26 17.29 12.81
N GLU A 472 33.26 18.07 12.40
CA GLU A 472 33.01 19.43 12.88
C GLU A 472 32.69 19.46 14.37
N LEU A 473 31.82 18.56 14.84
CA LEU A 473 31.40 18.47 16.25
C LEU A 473 32.58 18.31 17.22
N PHE A 474 33.67 17.64 16.80
CA PHE A 474 34.84 17.35 17.65
C PHE A 474 36.15 18.01 17.20
N TRP A 475 36.10 18.90 16.21
CA TRP A 475 37.30 19.56 15.66
C TRP A 475 38.39 18.60 15.19
N ILE A 476 38.00 17.60 14.39
CA ILE A 476 38.92 16.64 13.78
C ILE A 476 38.80 16.66 12.25
N SER A 477 39.80 16.14 11.54
CA SER A 477 39.70 16.08 10.07
C SER A 477 38.63 15.08 9.64
N ASN A 478 38.06 15.29 8.46
CA ASN A 478 37.12 14.33 7.84
C ASN A 478 37.72 12.94 7.67
N ASN A 479 39.04 12.86 7.45
CA ASN A 479 39.77 11.61 7.36
C ASN A 479 39.82 10.90 8.72
N GLU A 480 40.11 11.62 9.80
CA GLU A 480 40.13 11.05 11.16
C GLU A 480 38.72 10.59 11.58
N ALA A 481 37.68 11.38 11.31
CA ALA A 481 36.30 10.98 11.55
C ALA A 481 35.90 9.75 10.74
N SER A 482 36.28 9.69 9.46
CA SER A 482 36.04 8.52 8.59
C SER A 482 36.71 7.26 9.15
N ASP A 483 37.95 7.36 9.61
CA ASP A 483 38.67 6.22 10.19
C ASP A 483 38.01 5.72 11.48
N LEU A 484 37.56 6.63 12.36
CA LEU A 484 36.89 6.27 13.61
C LEU A 484 35.55 5.56 13.35
N VAL A 485 34.76 6.05 12.39
CA VAL A 485 33.51 5.36 12.01
C VAL A 485 33.82 4.00 11.37
N ALA A 486 34.86 3.92 10.53
CA ALA A 486 35.27 2.65 9.93
C ALA A 486 35.79 1.65 10.97
N GLU A 487 36.48 2.10 12.02
CA GLU A 487 36.90 1.25 13.15
C GLU A 487 35.70 0.62 13.86
N GLU A 488 34.63 1.38 14.11
CA GLU A 488 33.42 0.83 14.74
C GLU A 488 32.72 -0.20 13.83
N VAL A 489 32.68 0.03 12.51
CA VAL A 489 32.18 -0.98 11.56
C VAL A 489 33.06 -2.22 11.59
N LYS A 490 34.38 -2.08 11.44
CA LYS A 490 35.33 -3.22 11.41
C LYS A 490 35.37 -4.01 12.72
N LYS A 491 35.13 -3.35 13.85
CA LYS A 491 35.05 -3.99 15.17
C LYS A 491 33.90 -5.00 15.23
N ARG A 492 32.77 -4.71 14.58
CA ARG A 492 31.59 -5.59 14.57
C ARG A 492 31.56 -6.52 13.36
N TRP A 493 32.03 -6.07 12.22
CA TRP A 493 32.14 -6.85 10.98
C TRP A 493 33.61 -6.90 10.51
N PRO A 494 34.43 -7.78 11.12
CA PRO A 494 35.82 -7.95 10.72
C PRO A 494 35.94 -8.39 9.25
N GLY A 495 36.84 -7.76 8.50
CA GLY A 495 37.11 -8.10 7.10
C GLY A 495 36.40 -7.23 6.06
N THR A 496 35.39 -6.44 6.46
CA THR A 496 34.72 -5.46 5.59
C THR A 496 35.66 -4.28 5.29
N ASN A 497 35.75 -3.90 4.01
CA ASN A 497 36.52 -2.74 3.57
C ASN A 497 35.65 -1.66 2.89
N SER A 498 34.37 -1.93 2.67
CA SER A 498 33.44 -0.94 2.14
C SER A 498 32.03 -1.19 2.62
N MET A 499 31.22 -0.13 2.73
CA MET A 499 29.77 -0.27 2.85
C MET A 499 29.15 -1.01 1.65
N SER A 500 29.86 -1.05 0.52
CA SER A 500 29.48 -1.85 -0.64
C SER A 500 29.48 -3.36 -0.40
N ASP A 501 30.13 -3.84 0.67
CA ASP A 501 30.20 -5.26 1.04
C ASP A 501 28.90 -5.77 1.68
N PHE A 502 28.02 -4.85 2.13
CA PHE A 502 26.71 -5.16 2.69
C PHE A 502 25.61 -5.08 1.61
N PRO A 503 24.42 -5.68 1.79
CA PRO A 503 23.29 -5.55 0.85
C PRO A 503 22.62 -4.17 0.89
N GLY A 504 21.77 -3.85 -0.10
CA GLY A 504 20.94 -2.62 -0.11
C GLY A 504 21.54 -1.41 -0.85
N ARG A 505 21.82 -1.53 -2.16
CA ARG A 505 22.48 -0.47 -2.96
C ARG A 505 21.60 0.68 -3.43
N PHE A 506 20.31 0.44 -3.67
CA PHE A 506 19.47 1.39 -4.42
C PHE A 506 18.16 1.69 -3.71
N ARG A 507 17.89 2.98 -3.54
CA ARG A 507 16.52 3.49 -3.38
C ARG A 507 16.04 3.98 -4.73
N TYR A 508 14.90 3.47 -5.22
CA TYR A 508 14.27 4.04 -6.42
C TYR A 508 13.58 5.40 -6.13
N ARG A 509 13.52 5.82 -4.85
CA ARG A 509 12.92 7.09 -4.40
C ARG A 509 13.50 7.50 -3.04
N GLY A 510 13.77 8.80 -2.83
CA GLY A 510 14.28 9.35 -1.57
C GLY A 510 13.24 9.41 -0.45
N ASP A 511 12.57 8.29 -0.17
CA ASP A 511 11.59 8.18 0.91
C ASP A 511 12.32 7.94 2.24
N GLU A 512 12.32 8.95 3.11
CA GLU A 512 12.91 8.92 4.46
C GLU A 512 12.26 7.85 5.37
N ARG A 513 11.11 7.28 4.96
CA ARG A 513 10.46 6.17 5.65
C ARG A 513 11.29 4.90 5.65
N PHE A 514 12.05 4.61 4.60
CA PHE A 514 12.76 3.34 4.45
C PHE A 514 14.26 3.52 4.71
N GLU A 515 14.82 2.71 5.60
CA GLU A 515 16.27 2.67 5.86
C GLU A 515 16.84 1.34 5.35
N THR A 516 17.87 1.41 4.51
CA THR A 516 18.58 0.23 4.03
C THR A 516 19.46 -0.35 5.13
N TYR A 517 19.82 -1.63 4.99
CA TYR A 517 20.72 -2.29 5.92
C TYR A 517 22.09 -1.61 6.05
N ARG A 518 22.61 -0.96 5.00
CA ARG A 518 23.87 -0.20 5.06
C ARG A 518 23.74 1.08 5.88
N GLU A 519 22.67 1.82 5.67
CA GLU A 519 22.41 3.07 6.37
C GLU A 519 22.28 2.85 7.87
N HIS A 520 21.61 1.76 8.28
CA HIS A 520 21.55 1.35 9.68
C HIS A 520 22.95 1.16 10.27
N ILE A 521 23.84 0.42 9.59
CA ILE A 521 25.22 0.18 10.06
C ILE A 521 25.97 1.50 10.20
N GLN A 522 25.91 2.35 9.17
CA GLN A 522 26.61 3.64 9.13
C GLN A 522 26.12 4.58 10.23
N ARG A 523 24.79 4.68 10.40
CA ARG A 523 24.16 5.49 11.44
C ARG A 523 24.62 5.07 12.83
N HIS A 524 24.55 3.79 13.16
CA HIS A 524 24.95 3.31 14.49
C HIS A 524 26.48 3.37 14.70
N ALA A 525 27.29 3.12 13.67
CA ALA A 525 28.75 3.30 13.76
C ALA A 525 29.15 4.75 14.05
N ARG A 526 28.47 5.74 13.44
CA ARG A 526 28.66 7.17 13.74
C ARG A 526 28.28 7.50 15.18
N LEU A 527 27.18 6.95 15.69
CA LEU A 527 26.77 7.15 17.09
C LEU A 527 27.78 6.55 18.07
N HIS A 528 28.35 5.38 17.76
CA HIS A 528 29.43 4.79 18.54
C HIS A 528 30.69 5.65 18.53
N ALA A 529 31.13 6.10 17.35
CA ALA A 529 32.30 6.97 17.23
C ALA A 529 32.13 8.27 18.03
N ALA A 530 30.95 8.90 17.97
CA ALA A 530 30.63 10.08 18.79
C ALA A 530 30.70 9.79 20.30
N THR A 531 30.18 8.63 20.72
CA THR A 531 30.21 8.17 22.12
C THR A 531 31.63 7.95 22.62
N THR A 532 32.55 7.52 21.75
CA THR A 532 33.97 7.38 22.08
C THR A 532 34.68 8.73 22.10
N LEU A 533 34.42 9.60 21.12
CA LEU A 533 35.06 10.91 20.99
C LEU A 533 34.74 11.84 22.16
N VAL A 534 33.48 11.91 22.60
CA VAL A 534 33.05 12.82 23.67
C VAL A 534 33.77 12.57 25.00
N LYS A 535 34.28 11.36 25.22
CA LYS A 535 35.06 11.01 26.43
C LYS A 535 36.48 11.59 26.43
N THR A 536 37.00 12.02 25.28
CA THR A 536 38.40 12.42 25.11
C THR A 536 38.59 13.80 24.47
N LYS A 537 37.53 14.37 23.90
CA LYS A 537 37.55 15.64 23.17
C LYS A 537 36.44 16.56 23.65
N PRO A 538 36.67 17.88 23.70
CA PRO A 538 35.58 18.84 23.86
C PRO A 538 34.70 18.86 22.61
N VAL A 539 33.44 19.26 22.80
CA VAL A 539 32.51 19.51 21.69
C VAL A 539 32.74 20.95 21.21
N VAL A 540 32.67 21.17 19.90
CA VAL A 540 32.93 22.49 19.31
C VAL A 540 31.65 23.19 18.88
N ARG A 541 31.58 24.48 19.21
CA ARG A 541 30.65 25.46 18.69
C ARG A 541 31.40 26.45 17.80
N ARG A 542 30.83 26.85 16.67
CA ARG A 542 31.40 27.89 15.80
C ARG A 542 31.08 29.28 16.36
N SER A 543 31.91 30.28 16.10
CA SER A 543 31.65 31.64 16.61
C SER A 543 30.41 32.29 16.01
N TYR A 544 30.00 31.85 14.81
CA TYR A 544 28.78 32.31 14.15
C TYR A 544 27.53 31.53 14.57
N ASP A 545 27.67 30.45 15.35
CA ASP A 545 26.51 29.78 15.94
C ASP A 545 25.93 30.65 17.05
N TRP A 546 24.62 30.56 17.26
CA TRP A 546 23.99 31.25 18.38
C TRP A 546 24.57 30.78 19.72
N GLU A 547 24.94 31.70 20.62
CA GLU A 547 25.46 31.38 21.97
C GLU A 547 24.57 30.43 22.78
N GLY A 548 23.26 30.42 22.54
CA GLY A 548 22.31 29.51 23.19
C GLY A 548 22.25 28.10 22.59
N LEU A 549 22.93 27.86 21.46
CA LEU A 549 23.00 26.55 20.82
C LEU A 549 23.97 25.65 21.58
N ASP A 550 23.46 24.51 22.06
CA ASP A 550 24.28 23.39 22.52
C ASP A 550 24.49 22.41 21.34
N PRO A 551 25.67 22.38 20.72
CA PRO A 551 25.95 21.50 19.58
C PRO A 551 25.89 20.00 19.94
N TRP A 552 26.19 19.63 21.20
CA TRP A 552 26.08 18.24 21.65
C TRP A 552 24.63 17.81 21.75
N GLN A 553 23.80 18.67 22.35
CA GLN A 553 22.38 18.43 22.44
C GLN A 553 21.72 18.38 21.05
N SER A 554 22.08 19.31 20.15
CA SER A 554 21.61 19.30 18.76
C SER A 554 21.99 18.01 18.01
N PHE A 555 23.21 17.51 18.22
CA PHE A 555 23.63 16.21 17.68
C PHE A 555 22.76 15.05 18.19
N ILE A 556 22.47 15.01 19.50
CA ILE A 556 21.60 14.00 20.11
C ILE A 556 20.17 14.11 19.56
N GLU A 557 19.61 15.32 19.53
CA GLU A 557 18.25 15.59 19.03
C GLU A 557 18.10 15.23 17.55
N SER A 558 19.16 15.35 16.73
CA SER A 558 19.12 14.92 15.33
C SER A 558 18.94 13.41 15.12
N GLY A 559 19.14 12.60 16.16
CA GLY A 559 19.01 11.14 16.13
C GLY A 559 17.83 10.57 16.92
N ASP A 560 17.09 11.43 17.62
CA ASP A 560 15.98 11.08 18.50
C ASP A 560 14.66 11.70 18.01
N VAL A 561 13.63 10.88 17.86
CA VAL A 561 12.30 11.30 17.40
C VAL A 561 11.29 11.49 18.54
N SER A 562 11.76 11.39 19.80
CA SER A 562 10.95 11.59 21.00
C SER A 562 11.09 13.01 21.54
N PHE A 563 10.09 13.50 22.26
CA PHE A 563 10.23 14.70 23.07
C PHE A 563 11.18 14.46 24.26
N LYS A 564 11.58 15.55 24.95
CA LYS A 564 12.54 15.51 26.05
C LYS A 564 12.13 14.60 27.22
N ASP A 565 10.83 14.45 27.45
CA ASP A 565 10.23 13.56 28.45
C ASP A 565 10.08 12.09 27.99
N GLY A 566 10.41 11.81 26.72
CA GLY A 566 10.26 10.49 26.11
C GLY A 566 8.87 10.23 25.50
N SER A 567 7.95 11.21 25.54
CA SER A 567 6.68 11.13 24.81
C SER A 567 6.89 11.29 23.30
N TRP A 568 5.91 10.87 22.51
CA TRP A 568 5.92 10.98 21.05
C TRP A 568 4.85 11.94 20.55
N LEU A 569 4.98 12.41 19.31
CA LEU A 569 3.97 13.27 18.68
C LEU A 569 2.55 12.67 18.72
N SER A 570 2.42 11.35 18.64
CA SER A 570 1.13 10.67 18.75
C SER A 570 0.47 10.80 20.13
N ASP A 571 1.24 11.08 21.18
CA ASP A 571 0.74 11.22 22.56
C ASP A 571 0.15 12.61 22.82
N HIS A 572 0.50 13.58 21.96
CA HIS A 572 0.02 14.96 22.00
C HIS A 572 -1.09 15.23 21.00
N LYS A 573 -1.59 14.19 20.31
CA LYS A 573 -2.75 14.32 19.40
C LYS A 573 -4.05 14.30 20.21
N ASP A 574 -5.00 15.11 19.79
CA ASP A 574 -6.35 15.08 20.34
C ASP A 574 -6.99 13.70 20.15
N CYS A 575 -7.91 13.36 21.06
CA CYS A 575 -8.71 12.16 20.92
C CYS A 575 -9.48 12.19 19.59
N VAL A 576 -9.53 11.05 18.90
CA VAL A 576 -10.35 10.88 17.70
C VAL A 576 -11.80 11.30 18.04
N PRO A 577 -12.38 12.29 17.35
CA PRO A 577 -13.74 12.76 17.61
C PRO A 577 -14.75 11.62 17.58
N ALA A 578 -15.78 11.70 18.42
CA ALA A 578 -16.81 10.66 18.50
C ALA A 578 -17.47 10.40 17.13
N GLN A 579 -17.65 11.45 16.33
CA GLN A 579 -18.23 11.42 14.99
C GLN A 579 -17.40 10.56 14.01
N ALA A 580 -16.07 10.51 14.17
CA ALA A 580 -15.21 9.68 13.33
C ALA A 580 -15.31 8.18 13.66
N ARG A 581 -15.98 7.81 14.77
CA ARG A 581 -16.25 6.42 15.14
C ARG A 581 -17.60 5.90 14.63
N GLU A 582 -18.49 6.77 14.15
CA GLU A 582 -19.82 6.39 13.67
C GLU A 582 -19.79 5.56 12.37
N HIS A 583 -18.68 5.59 11.63
CA HIS A 583 -18.49 4.84 10.38
C HIS A 583 -17.58 3.60 10.53
N LEU A 584 -17.16 3.24 11.74
CA LEU A 584 -16.25 2.11 12.03
C LEU A 584 -16.95 0.91 12.69
N LEU A 585 -18.29 0.96 12.82
CA LEU A 585 -19.17 -0.15 13.21
C LEU A 585 -20.16 -0.40 12.07
#